data_AF-A0AAD7DU00-F1
#
_entry.id   AF-A0AAD7DU00-F1
#
_cell.length_a   1.000
_cell.length_b   1.000
_cell.length_c   1.000
_cell.angle_alpha   90.00
_cell.angle_beta   90.00
_cell.angle_gamma   90.00
#
_symmetry.space_group_name_H-M   'P 1'
#
loop_
_entity.id
_entity.type
_entity.pdbx_description
1 polymer ?
#
loop_
_entity_poly.entity_id
_entity_poly.type
_entity_poly.pdbx_seq_one_letter_code
_entity_poly.pdbx_strand_id
1 'polypeptide(L)'
;SNFPTFRILIEEHASGKGLLGYVKGMITEPSPPSGTTTPVATAVYSTVPSLEEWTYRDGVAKSLIVTNILDPIGLGVKRDGTAKECWD
;
A
#
# COMPACT_ATOMS: atom_id res chain seq x y z
N SER A 1 -5.84 -21.70 -11.03
CA SER A 1 -5.63 -20.32 -10.56
C SER A 1 -5.81 -20.28 -9.06
N ASN A 2 -4.82 -19.82 -8.29
CA ASN A 2 -4.92 -19.65 -6.82
C ASN A 2 -5.29 -18.21 -6.43
N PHE A 3 -5.80 -17.44 -7.39
CA PHE A 3 -6.06 -16.00 -7.27
C PHE A 3 -7.07 -15.64 -6.17
N PRO A 4 -8.19 -16.36 -5.97
CA PRO A 4 -9.11 -16.07 -4.87
C PRO A 4 -8.45 -16.22 -3.49
N THR A 5 -7.65 -17.28 -3.29
CA THR A 5 -6.90 -17.50 -2.05
C THR A 5 -5.86 -16.42 -1.83
N PHE A 6 -5.09 -16.07 -2.87
CA PHE A 6 -4.14 -14.96 -2.83
C PHE A 6 -4.84 -13.68 -2.38
N ARG A 7 -5.98 -13.36 -2.99
CA ARG A 7 -6.72 -12.13 -2.68
C ARG A 7 -7.12 -12.06 -1.21
N ILE A 8 -7.69 -13.15 -0.68
CA ILE A 8 -8.10 -13.24 0.73
C ILE A 8 -6.88 -13.08 1.66
N LEU A 9 -5.77 -13.77 1.37
CA LEU A 9 -4.58 -13.71 2.20
C LEU A 9 -3.97 -12.29 2.25
N ILE A 10 -3.92 -11.58 1.10
CA ILE A 10 -3.44 -10.20 1.07
C ILE A 10 -4.40 -9.26 1.81
N GLU A 11 -5.72 -9.39 1.60
CA GLU A 11 -6.69 -8.51 2.26
C GLU A 11 -6.67 -8.70 3.79
N GLU A 12 -6.61 -9.94 4.28
CA GLU A 12 -6.51 -10.24 5.72
C GLU A 12 -5.19 -9.73 6.32
N HIS A 13 -4.06 -9.97 5.66
CA HIS A 13 -2.75 -9.53 6.14
C HIS A 13 -2.65 -7.99 6.14
N ALA A 14 -3.13 -7.33 5.09
CA ALA A 14 -3.16 -5.88 5.01
C ALA A 14 -4.10 -5.29 6.07
N SER A 15 -5.25 -5.90 6.34
CA SER A 15 -6.18 -5.50 7.39
C SER A 15 -5.51 -5.53 8.77
N GLY A 16 -4.85 -6.64 9.11
CA GLY A 16 -4.14 -6.80 10.40
C GLY A 16 -2.99 -5.83 10.62
N LYS A 17 -2.51 -5.15 9.57
CA LYS A 17 -1.44 -4.14 9.63
C LYS A 17 -1.93 -2.70 9.41
N GLY A 18 -3.23 -2.47 9.22
CA GLY A 18 -3.77 -1.15 8.88
C GLY A 18 -3.41 -0.67 7.46
N LEU A 19 -3.04 -1.59 6.56
CA LEU A 19 -2.56 -1.29 5.20
C LEU A 19 -3.65 -1.48 4.13
N LEU A 20 -4.81 -2.04 4.49
CA LEU A 20 -5.88 -2.37 3.53
C LEU A 20 -6.35 -1.13 2.74
N GLY A 21 -6.32 0.05 3.36
CA GLY A 21 -6.65 1.32 2.71
C GLY A 21 -5.73 1.66 1.54
N TYR A 22 -4.44 1.32 1.61
CA TYR A 22 -3.47 1.54 0.53
C TYR A 22 -3.69 0.55 -0.61
N VAL A 23 -3.90 -0.74 -0.29
CA VAL A 23 -4.21 -1.80 -1.28
C VAL A 23 -5.50 -1.48 -2.05
N LYS A 24 -6.53 -0.98 -1.36
CA LYS A 24 -7.84 -0.63 -1.98
C LYS A 24 -7.87 0.77 -2.58
N GLY A 25 -6.82 1.59 -2.40
CA GLY A 25 -6.76 2.98 -2.90
C GLY A 25 -7.69 3.95 -2.16
N MET A 26 -8.05 3.64 -0.90
CA MET A 26 -8.88 4.50 -0.04
C MET A 26 -8.08 5.61 0.66
N ILE A 27 -6.76 5.44 0.77
CA ILE A 27 -5.86 6.45 1.37
C ILE A 27 -5.07 7.10 0.23
N THR A 28 -5.45 8.33 -0.10
CA THR A 28 -4.84 9.10 -1.19
C THR A 28 -3.48 9.67 -0.79
N GLU A 29 -2.56 9.77 -1.75
CA GLU A 29 -1.27 10.45 -1.57
C GLU A 29 -1.50 11.91 -1.13
N PRO A 30 -0.96 12.32 0.04
CA PRO A 30 -1.04 13.70 0.49
C PRO A 30 -0.25 14.63 -0.43
N SER A 31 -0.72 15.87 -0.58
CA SER A 31 0.10 16.88 -1.27
C SER A 31 1.37 17.21 -0.48
N PRO A 32 2.48 17.53 -1.16
CA PRO A 32 3.70 17.99 -0.50
C PRO A 32 3.39 19.21 0.39
N PRO A 33 3.94 19.28 1.62
CA PRO A 33 3.75 20.45 2.47
C PRO A 33 4.39 21.68 1.83
N SER A 34 3.65 22.80 1.76
CA SER A 34 4.14 24.07 1.20
C SER A 34 5.10 24.84 2.12
N GLY A 35 5.71 24.18 3.11
CA GLY A 35 6.61 24.81 4.09
C GLY A 35 7.33 23.82 5.00
N THR A 36 8.27 24.31 5.81
CA THR A 36 9.17 23.50 6.66
C THR A 36 8.53 23.05 7.98
N THR A 37 7.27 22.60 7.95
CA THR A 37 6.62 22.05 9.14
C THR A 37 7.03 20.60 9.34
N THR A 38 7.63 20.28 10.49
CA THR A 38 7.91 18.89 10.87
C THR A 38 6.60 18.10 10.90
N PRO A 39 6.48 17.00 10.13
CA PRO A 39 5.29 16.16 10.17
C PRO A 39 5.09 15.57 11.57
N VAL A 40 3.87 15.66 12.09
CA VAL A 40 3.49 14.95 13.32
C VAL A 40 3.19 13.51 12.95
N ALA A 41 3.83 12.57 13.62
CA ALA A 41 3.58 11.14 13.42
C ALA A 41 2.11 10.80 13.69
N THR A 42 1.48 10.11 12.75
CA THR A 42 0.11 9.65 12.84
C THR A 42 0.05 8.20 13.30
N ALA A 43 -1.08 7.81 13.90
CA ALA A 43 -1.31 6.41 14.22
C ALA A 43 -1.22 5.53 12.97
N VAL A 44 -0.83 4.26 13.12
CA VAL A 44 -0.67 3.31 12.01
C VAL A 44 -1.98 3.11 11.22
N TYR A 45 -3.12 3.24 11.89
CA TYR A 45 -4.46 3.16 11.31
C TYR A 45 -5.02 4.50 10.80
N SER A 46 -4.21 5.57 10.79
CA SER A 46 -4.63 6.87 10.25
C SER A 46 -4.94 6.76 8.75
N THR A 47 -6.06 7.37 8.36
CA THR A 47 -6.46 7.54 6.96
C THR A 47 -5.96 8.85 6.35
N VAL A 48 -5.29 9.68 7.15
CA VAL A 48 -4.72 10.98 6.75
C VAL A 48 -3.25 11.05 7.18
N PRO A 49 -2.37 10.20 6.62
CA PRO A 49 -0.95 10.23 6.92
C PRO A 49 -0.27 11.48 6.37
N SER A 50 0.92 11.80 6.86
CA SER A 50 1.85 12.69 6.15
C SER A 50 2.36 12.05 4.85
N LEU A 51 2.94 12.83 3.94
CA LEU A 51 3.49 12.32 2.68
C LEU A 51 4.57 11.24 2.91
N GLU A 52 5.45 11.44 3.89
CA GLU A 52 6.50 10.47 4.23
C GLU A 52 5.91 9.16 4.78
N GLU A 53 4.94 9.26 5.68
CA GLU A 53 4.24 8.09 6.21
C GLU A 53 3.44 7.36 5.14
N TRP A 54 2.78 8.11 4.25
CA TRP A 54 2.05 7.54 3.13
C TRP A 54 2.99 6.76 2.23
N THR A 55 4.13 7.36 1.85
CA THR A 55 5.14 6.72 0.98
C THR A 55 5.67 5.44 1.60
N TYR A 56 5.99 5.46 2.89
CA TYR A 56 6.45 4.27 3.60
C TYR A 56 5.38 3.18 3.65
N ARG A 57 4.14 3.52 4.05
CA ARG A 57 3.05 2.55 4.22
C ARG A 57 2.57 1.98 2.88
N ASP A 58 2.50 2.79 1.83
CA ASP A 58 2.23 2.33 0.47
C ASP A 58 3.32 1.37 -0.02
N GLY A 59 4.60 1.71 0.21
CA GLY A 59 5.73 0.82 -0.10
C GLY A 59 5.64 -0.53 0.60
N VAL A 60 5.26 -0.55 1.89
CA VAL A 60 5.05 -1.79 2.65
C VAL A 60 3.88 -2.59 2.09
N ALA A 61 2.75 -1.94 1.80
CA ALA A 61 1.58 -2.58 1.19
C ALA A 61 1.89 -3.19 -0.19
N LYS A 62 2.64 -2.47 -1.02
CA LYS A 62 3.14 -2.98 -2.31
C LYS A 62 4.04 -4.19 -2.12
N SER A 63 4.96 -4.16 -1.15
CA SER A 63 5.83 -5.30 -0.87
C SER A 63 5.04 -6.56 -0.49
N LEU A 64 3.95 -6.39 0.28
CA LEU A 64 3.07 -7.47 0.69
C LEU A 64 2.40 -8.14 -0.54
N ILE A 65 1.99 -7.35 -1.53
CA ILE A 65 1.42 -7.87 -2.78
C ILE A 65 2.49 -8.64 -3.57
N VAL A 66 3.60 -7.97 -3.91
CA VAL A 66 4.63 -8.52 -4.82
C VAL A 66 5.29 -9.78 -4.27
N THR A 67 5.55 -9.85 -2.96
CA THR A 67 6.24 -10.99 -2.34
C THR A 67 5.39 -12.26 -2.25
N ASN A 68 4.06 -12.15 -2.45
CA ASN A 68 3.15 -13.28 -2.47
C ASN A 68 2.82 -13.75 -3.91
N ILE A 69 3.49 -13.19 -4.91
CA ILE A 69 3.34 -13.56 -6.32
C ILE A 69 4.60 -14.32 -6.77
N LEU A 70 4.42 -15.50 -7.37
CA LEU A 70 5.53 -16.36 -7.80
C LEU A 70 6.35 -15.75 -8.95
N ASP A 71 5.68 -15.06 -9.88
CA ASP A 71 6.31 -14.36 -11.00
C ASP A 71 5.59 -13.02 -11.28
N PRO A 72 5.87 -11.97 -10.50
CA PRO A 72 5.21 -10.67 -10.67
C PRO A 72 5.58 -10.00 -12.00
N ILE A 73 6.72 -10.34 -12.61
CA ILE A 73 7.15 -9.74 -13.88
C ILE A 73 6.41 -10.40 -15.04
N GLY A 74 6.40 -11.73 -15.10
CA GLY A 74 5.69 -12.46 -16.15
C GLY A 74 4.17 -12.28 -16.11
N LEU A 75 3.61 -11.93 -14.94
CA LEU A 75 2.20 -11.58 -14.77
C LEU A 75 1.87 -10.10 -15.03
N GLY A 76 2.86 -9.27 -15.37
CA GLY A 76 2.64 -7.87 -15.73
C GLY A 76 2.28 -6.95 -14.56
N VAL A 77 2.66 -7.31 -13.33
CA VAL A 77 2.36 -6.51 -12.13
C VAL A 77 3.08 -5.16 -12.20
N LYS A 78 2.35 -4.06 -11.99
CA LYS A 78 2.89 -2.69 -12.00
C LYS A 78 3.61 -2.36 -10.70
N ARG A 79 4.94 -2.58 -10.67
CA ARG A 79 5.79 -2.44 -9.46
C ARG A 79 6.34 -1.03 -9.24
N ASP A 80 6.35 -0.21 -10.28
CA ASP A 80 6.80 1.19 -10.29
C ASP A 80 5.73 2.17 -9.79
N GLY A 81 4.48 1.71 -9.65
CA GLY A 81 3.37 2.47 -9.10
C GLY A 81 3.12 2.29 -7.61
N THR A 82 1.91 2.67 -7.21
CA THR A 82 1.33 2.54 -5.86
C THR A 82 0.97 1.09 -5.53
N ALA A 83 0.69 0.79 -4.26
CA ALA A 83 0.14 -0.50 -3.87
C ALA A 83 -1.20 -0.81 -4.57
N LYS A 84 -2.02 0.23 -4.81
CA LYS A 84 -3.28 0.10 -5.55
C LYS A 84 -3.05 -0.30 -7.00
N GLU A 85 -2.10 0.33 -7.68
CA GLU A 85 -1.74 -0.02 -9.06
C GLU A 85 -1.10 -1.41 -9.17
N CYS A 86 -0.42 -1.86 -8.12
CA CYS A 86 0.12 -3.22 -8.04
C CYS A 86 -0.98 -4.27 -7.78
N TRP A 87 -2.10 -3.87 -7.19
CA TRP A 87 -3.22 -4.73 -6.82
C TRP A 87 -4.22 -4.97 -7.96
N ASP A 88 -4.35 -3.99 -8.86
CA ASP A 88 -5.20 -4.04 -10.05
C ASP A 88 -4.64 -4.97 -11.14
#